data_AF-A0A2N0W0D8-F1
#
_entry.id   AF-A0A2N0W0D8-F1
#
_cell.length_a   1.000
_cell.length_b   1.000
_cell.length_c   1.000
_cell.angle_alpha   90.00
_cell.angle_beta   90.00
_cell.angle_gamma   90.00
#
_symmetry.space_group_name_H-M   'P 1'
#
loop_
_entity.id
_entity.type
_entity.pdbx_description
1 polymer ?
#
loop_
_entity_poly.entity_id
_entity_poly.type
_entity_poly.pdbx_seq_one_letter_code
_entity_poly.pdbx_strand_id
1 'polypeptide(L)'
;MSVIQSLIKQAFGTTNGHEAASFLASACNRMKTMDKISIAREVESALKGVSFSRSEAENGAKAKTKTVYKDTAVTLEKLAALEKQVRSLTNELAVARTKVSMGNPADSEQMKAEVIRLNTRVAELQRQSEIQRKQYADDLALIRSRQQTSGRSKSAELDAANELITYTGNQMVALAAARDSLQQRLNLVETESERRVLEEEDKRHAANRRADGNYALLGQQKELTAEANRKITQLRASLKLEEFEGQSAKTETAKLKKQIAELEDENSRLAEEARNNYDDCERLSNALDRIDREFAAYKDKKERFTGWIHVPGAMMSLAVAGLVMYSDAQPGHLLDSLTPAVLLGSVVYALSHMIAMITSGRKA
;
A
#
# COMPACT_ATOMS: atom_id res chain seq x y z
N MET A 1 -10.39 7.03 -109.38
CA MET A 1 -9.23 6.49 -108.63
C MET A 1 -8.08 7.47 -108.82
N SER A 2 -7.44 7.94 -107.73
CA SER A 2 -6.32 8.88 -107.82
C SER A 2 -5.11 8.20 -108.46
N VAL A 3 -4.28 8.95 -109.20
CA VAL A 3 -3.08 8.39 -109.86
C VAL A 3 -2.09 7.85 -108.83
N ILE A 4 -2.02 8.47 -107.64
CA ILE A 4 -1.21 8.01 -106.51
C ILE A 4 -1.73 6.67 -105.98
N GLN A 5 -3.04 6.51 -105.83
CA GLN A 5 -3.66 5.25 -105.41
C GLN A 5 -3.40 4.13 -106.42
N SER A 6 -3.46 4.44 -107.72
CA SER A 6 -3.18 3.48 -108.79
C SER A 6 -1.73 2.98 -108.74
N LEU A 7 -0.76 3.88 -108.56
CA LEU A 7 0.66 3.52 -108.47
C LEU A 7 0.95 2.66 -107.23
N ILE A 8 0.35 2.99 -106.08
CA ILE A 8 0.51 2.21 -104.84
C ILE A 8 -0.10 0.81 -105.03
N LYS A 9 -1.30 0.70 -105.63
CA LYS A 9 -1.92 -0.61 -105.90
C LYS A 9 -1.14 -1.44 -106.91
N GLN A 10 -0.59 -0.81 -107.95
CA GLN A 10 0.27 -1.49 -108.93
C GLN A 10 1.56 -2.00 -108.29
N ALA A 11 2.16 -1.23 -107.36
CA ALA A 11 3.34 -1.66 -106.63
C ALA A 11 3.11 -2.90 -105.77
N PHE A 12 1.92 -3.02 -105.16
CA PHE A 12 1.57 -4.20 -104.37
C PHE A 12 0.98 -5.36 -105.20
N GLY A 13 0.59 -5.11 -106.46
CA GLY A 13 0.07 -6.11 -107.38
C GLY A 13 1.11 -6.78 -108.27
N THR A 14 2.33 -6.25 -108.36
CA THR A 14 3.41 -6.83 -109.17
C THR A 14 4.27 -7.81 -108.36
N THR A 15 4.71 -8.89 -109.00
CA THR A 15 5.65 -9.87 -108.43
C THR A 15 7.11 -9.50 -108.66
N ASN A 16 7.39 -8.45 -109.45
CA ASN A 16 8.73 -7.95 -109.72
C ASN A 16 9.10 -6.81 -108.76
N GLY A 17 10.04 -7.06 -107.85
CA GLY A 17 10.45 -6.10 -106.81
C GLY A 17 11.04 -4.79 -107.35
N HIS A 18 11.66 -4.81 -108.53
CA HIS A 18 12.24 -3.60 -109.14
C HIS A 18 11.16 -2.66 -109.70
N GLU A 19 10.12 -3.22 -110.30
CA GLU A 19 8.95 -2.46 -110.77
C GLU A 19 8.13 -1.92 -109.59
N ALA A 20 7.94 -2.73 -108.55
CA ALA A 20 7.27 -2.29 -107.32
C ALA A 20 7.96 -1.05 -106.72
N ALA A 21 9.29 -1.07 -106.65
CA ALA A 21 10.08 0.06 -106.15
C ALA A 21 9.93 1.31 -107.04
N SER A 22 9.91 1.14 -108.37
CA SER A 22 9.72 2.26 -109.32
C SER A 22 8.34 2.91 -109.21
N PHE A 23 7.28 2.10 -109.07
CA PHE A 23 5.91 2.60 -108.86
C PHE A 23 5.76 3.35 -107.53
N LEU A 24 6.36 2.84 -106.44
CA LEU A 24 6.36 3.54 -105.15
C LEU A 24 7.18 4.84 -105.19
N ALA A 25 8.33 4.84 -105.85
CA ALA A 25 9.13 6.07 -106.02
C ALA A 25 8.38 7.14 -106.81
N SER A 26 7.67 6.75 -107.87
CA SER A 26 6.81 7.66 -108.65
C SER A 26 5.62 8.19 -107.83
N ALA A 27 5.01 7.35 -106.99
CA ALA A 27 3.95 7.78 -106.08
C ALA A 27 4.48 8.78 -105.03
N CYS A 28 5.64 8.50 -104.42
CA CYS A 28 6.28 9.38 -103.45
C CYS A 28 6.64 10.75 -104.04
N ASN A 29 7.16 10.79 -105.28
CA ASN A 29 7.45 12.05 -105.96
C ASN A 29 6.20 12.91 -106.19
N ARG A 30 5.06 12.28 -106.49
CA ARG A 30 3.78 12.98 -106.70
C ARG A 30 3.14 13.45 -105.39
N MET A 31 3.40 12.75 -104.29
CA MET A 31 2.93 13.15 -102.95
C MET A 31 3.79 14.24 -102.31
N LYS A 32 4.99 14.52 -102.82
CA LYS A 32 5.96 15.46 -102.20
C LYS A 32 5.44 16.90 -102.05
N THR A 33 4.52 17.33 -102.91
CA THR A 33 3.92 18.68 -102.89
C THR A 33 2.56 18.73 -102.22
N MET A 34 2.07 17.61 -101.65
CA MET A 34 0.78 17.52 -100.96
C MET A 34 0.93 17.75 -99.45
N ASP A 35 -0.14 18.19 -98.79
CA ASP A 35 -0.16 18.31 -97.33
C ASP A 35 -0.25 16.92 -96.65
N LYS A 36 0.26 16.84 -95.42
CA LYS A 36 0.39 15.57 -94.67
C LYS A 36 -0.95 14.84 -94.48
N ILE A 37 -2.06 15.57 -94.37
CA ILE A 37 -3.38 14.99 -94.14
C ILE A 37 -3.90 14.37 -95.44
N SER A 38 -3.73 15.04 -96.56
CA SER A 38 -4.08 14.51 -97.89
C SER A 38 -3.22 13.30 -98.26
N ILE A 39 -1.92 13.30 -97.93
CA ILE A 39 -1.04 12.14 -98.13
C ILE A 39 -1.55 10.93 -97.33
N ALA A 40 -1.87 11.11 -96.05
CA ALA A 40 -2.35 10.03 -95.20
C ALA A 40 -3.66 9.41 -95.74
N ARG A 41 -4.61 10.26 -96.18
CA ARG A 41 -5.87 9.80 -96.78
C ARG A 41 -5.66 9.05 -98.09
N GLU A 42 -4.75 9.52 -98.95
CA GLU A 42 -4.44 8.85 -100.22
C GLU A 42 -3.77 7.49 -100.02
N VAL A 43 -2.83 7.38 -99.08
CA VAL A 43 -2.16 6.12 -98.75
C VAL A 43 -3.12 5.14 -98.07
N GLU A 44 -3.93 5.61 -97.12
CA GLU A 44 -4.91 4.77 -96.42
C GLU A 44 -5.98 4.21 -97.40
N SER A 45 -6.47 5.07 -98.29
CA SER A 45 -7.41 4.68 -99.36
C SER A 45 -6.78 3.70 -100.36
N ALA A 46 -5.49 3.86 -100.68
CA ALA A 46 -4.76 2.96 -101.57
C ALA A 46 -4.53 1.57 -100.95
N LEU A 47 -4.23 1.51 -99.65
CA LEU A 47 -3.98 0.27 -98.91
C LEU A 47 -5.26 -0.49 -98.52
N LYS A 48 -6.42 0.19 -98.57
CA LYS A 48 -7.72 -0.45 -98.33
C LYS A 48 -8.01 -1.49 -99.41
N GLY A 49 -7.84 -2.77 -99.05
CA GLY A 49 -8.05 -3.93 -99.93
C GLY A 49 -6.78 -4.54 -100.54
N VAL A 50 -5.58 -4.10 -100.14
CA VAL A 50 -4.32 -4.76 -100.52
C VAL A 50 -4.08 -5.97 -99.60
N SER A 51 -4.25 -7.18 -100.12
CA SER A 51 -3.94 -8.42 -99.39
C SER A 51 -2.44 -8.72 -99.45
N PHE A 52 -1.77 -8.64 -98.29
CA PHE A 52 -0.37 -9.08 -98.14
C PHE A 52 -0.30 -10.62 -98.13
N SER A 53 -0.53 -11.26 -99.27
CA SER A 53 -0.20 -12.67 -99.45
C SER A 53 1.30 -12.79 -99.76
N ARG A 54 2.14 -12.58 -98.74
CA ARG A 54 3.57 -12.88 -98.79
C ARG A 54 3.77 -14.34 -98.36
N SER A 55 4.44 -15.12 -99.20
CA SER A 55 4.82 -16.51 -98.94
C SER A 55 5.81 -16.63 -97.77
N GLU A 56 5.30 -16.59 -96.53
CA GLU A 56 6.06 -16.83 -95.29
C GLU A 56 6.23 -18.33 -94.96
N ALA A 57 6.30 -19.22 -95.96
CA ALA A 57 6.26 -20.66 -95.68
C ALA A 57 7.57 -21.25 -95.12
N GLU A 58 8.76 -20.72 -95.45
CA GLU A 58 10.01 -21.47 -95.16
C GLU A 58 10.99 -20.84 -94.17
N ASN A 59 11.08 -19.51 -94.08
CA ASN A 59 12.11 -18.85 -93.25
C ASN A 59 11.59 -18.15 -91.98
N GLY A 60 10.28 -17.86 -91.90
CA GLY A 60 9.66 -17.23 -90.73
C GLY A 60 9.46 -18.19 -89.55
N ALA A 61 9.24 -19.48 -89.82
CA ALA A 61 8.95 -20.48 -88.80
C ALA A 61 10.16 -20.80 -87.90
N LYS A 62 11.37 -20.85 -88.47
CA LYS A 62 12.62 -21.14 -87.72
C LYS A 62 13.12 -19.94 -86.89
N ALA A 63 12.86 -18.72 -87.34
CA ALA A 63 13.21 -17.50 -86.60
C ALA A 63 12.23 -17.24 -85.44
N LYS A 64 10.92 -17.40 -85.66
CA LYS A 64 9.88 -17.23 -84.61
C LYS A 64 9.94 -18.32 -83.53
N THR A 65 10.37 -19.55 -83.84
CA THR A 65 10.54 -20.61 -82.82
C THR A 65 11.74 -20.37 -81.90
N LYS A 66 12.88 -19.89 -82.43
CA LYS A 66 14.05 -19.57 -81.60
C LYS A 66 13.81 -18.41 -80.62
N THR A 67 12.95 -17.45 -80.96
CA THR A 67 12.62 -16.33 -80.07
C THR A 67 11.64 -16.76 -78.97
N VAL A 68 10.58 -17.51 -79.29
CA VAL A 68 9.58 -17.96 -78.29
C VAL A 68 10.16 -18.92 -77.25
N TYR A 69 11.07 -19.83 -77.64
CA TYR A 69 11.76 -20.71 -76.70
C TYR A 69 12.76 -19.97 -75.80
N LYS A 70 13.37 -18.89 -76.30
CA LYS A 70 14.21 -18.02 -75.46
C LYS A 70 13.38 -17.18 -74.51
N ASP A 71 12.23 -16.67 -74.97
CA ASP A 71 11.34 -15.85 -74.15
C ASP A 71 10.70 -16.66 -73.02
N THR A 72 10.35 -17.94 -73.24
CA THR A 72 9.86 -18.86 -72.20
C THR A 72 10.91 -19.23 -71.14
N ALA A 73 12.19 -19.37 -71.53
CA ALA A 73 13.29 -19.59 -70.59
C ALA A 73 13.58 -18.33 -69.74
N VAL A 74 13.63 -17.15 -70.37
CA VAL A 74 13.86 -15.87 -69.68
C VAL A 74 12.73 -15.55 -68.71
N THR A 75 11.50 -15.90 -69.08
CA THR A 75 10.35 -15.74 -68.20
C THR A 75 10.46 -16.73 -67.03
N LEU A 76 10.81 -18.01 -67.22
CA LEU A 76 11.00 -18.94 -66.09
C LEU A 76 12.07 -18.48 -65.08
N GLU A 77 13.18 -17.90 -65.54
CA GLU A 77 14.20 -17.31 -64.65
C GLU A 77 13.65 -16.14 -63.83
N LYS A 78 12.85 -15.26 -64.46
CA LYS A 78 12.20 -14.15 -63.76
C LYS A 78 11.23 -14.65 -62.68
N LEU A 79 10.46 -15.70 -62.96
CA LEU A 79 9.54 -16.31 -61.99
C LEU A 79 10.32 -16.90 -60.79
N ALA A 80 11.40 -17.64 -61.05
CA ALA A 80 12.25 -18.20 -60.00
C ALA A 80 12.91 -17.11 -59.13
N ALA A 81 13.36 -16.01 -59.74
CA ALA A 81 13.91 -14.87 -59.01
C ALA A 81 12.86 -14.18 -58.12
N LEU A 82 11.64 -14.00 -58.63
CA LEU A 82 10.50 -13.45 -57.88
C LEU A 82 10.09 -14.36 -56.72
N GLU A 83 10.01 -15.67 -56.93
CA GLU A 83 9.70 -16.63 -55.86
C GLU A 83 10.77 -16.63 -54.76
N LYS A 84 12.05 -16.47 -55.13
CA LYS A 84 13.15 -16.32 -54.17
C LYS A 84 13.03 -15.03 -53.37
N GLN A 85 12.68 -13.92 -54.01
CA GLN A 85 12.43 -12.65 -53.32
C GLN A 85 11.22 -12.72 -52.38
N VAL A 86 10.13 -13.38 -52.79
CA VAL A 86 8.95 -13.58 -51.94
C VAL A 86 9.34 -14.38 -50.70
N ARG A 87 10.06 -15.50 -50.84
CA ARG A 87 10.53 -16.30 -49.69
C ARG A 87 11.43 -15.49 -48.75
N SER A 88 12.35 -14.68 -49.29
CA SER A 88 13.22 -13.81 -48.49
C SER A 88 12.41 -12.80 -47.67
N LEU A 89 11.48 -12.09 -48.32
CA LEU A 89 10.64 -11.09 -47.65
C LEU A 89 9.68 -11.72 -46.63
N THR A 90 9.20 -12.93 -46.88
CA THR A 90 8.34 -13.66 -45.94
C THR A 90 9.11 -14.02 -44.67
N ASN A 91 10.38 -14.42 -44.81
CA ASN A 91 11.26 -14.69 -43.67
C ASN A 91 11.59 -13.41 -42.88
N GLU A 92 11.89 -12.30 -43.56
CA GLU A 92 12.09 -11.00 -42.92
C GLU A 92 10.84 -10.54 -42.15
N LEU A 93 9.65 -10.77 -42.71
CA LEU A 93 8.37 -10.45 -42.09
C LEU A 93 8.10 -11.32 -40.84
N ALA A 94 8.45 -12.60 -40.88
CA ALA A 94 8.37 -13.50 -39.72
C ALA A 94 9.34 -13.07 -38.58
N VAL A 95 10.54 -12.62 -38.94
CA VAL A 95 11.52 -12.08 -37.98
C VAL A 95 11.07 -10.74 -37.42
N ALA A 96 10.45 -9.87 -38.22
CA ALA A 96 9.88 -8.61 -37.75
C ALA A 96 8.72 -8.84 -36.77
N ARG A 97 7.79 -9.76 -37.09
CA ARG A 97 6.66 -10.10 -36.22
C ARG A 97 7.08 -10.63 -34.84
N THR A 98 8.13 -11.46 -34.80
CA THR A 98 8.67 -11.99 -33.53
C THR A 98 9.35 -10.91 -32.69
N LYS A 99 10.03 -9.93 -33.32
CA LYS A 99 10.63 -8.79 -32.62
C LYS A 99 9.60 -7.78 -32.10
N VAL A 100 8.48 -7.58 -32.79
CA VAL A 100 7.37 -6.70 -32.34
C VAL A 100 6.77 -7.19 -31.01
N SER A 101 6.80 -8.49 -30.75
CA SER A 101 6.27 -9.08 -29.52
C SER A 101 7.16 -8.89 -28.28
N MET A 102 8.39 -8.38 -28.44
CA MET A 102 9.44 -8.40 -27.40
C MET A 102 10.03 -7.01 -27.07
N GLY A 103 9.49 -5.90 -27.60
CA GLY A 103 10.11 -4.57 -27.56
C GLY A 103 9.29 -3.44 -26.93
N ASN A 104 9.98 -2.35 -26.57
CA ASN A 104 9.49 -1.12 -25.94
C ASN A 104 8.30 -0.47 -26.70
N PRO A 105 7.34 0.20 -26.01
CA PRO A 105 6.09 0.65 -26.62
C PRO A 105 6.26 1.71 -27.73
N ALA A 106 7.32 2.52 -27.70
CA ALA A 106 7.62 3.51 -28.74
C ALA A 106 8.12 2.88 -30.06
N ASP A 107 8.85 1.76 -29.98
CA ASP A 107 9.33 1.02 -31.16
C ASP A 107 8.23 0.14 -31.76
N SER A 108 7.19 -0.18 -30.97
CA SER A 108 6.07 -1.02 -31.39
C SER A 108 5.22 -0.38 -32.49
N GLU A 109 4.97 0.94 -32.44
CA GLU A 109 4.17 1.63 -33.47
C GLU A 109 4.90 1.77 -34.80
N GLN A 110 6.18 2.14 -34.78
CA GLN A 110 7.00 2.21 -35.99
C GLN A 110 7.13 0.83 -36.64
N MET A 111 7.28 -0.22 -35.84
CA MET A 111 7.43 -1.58 -36.34
C MET A 111 6.10 -2.20 -36.80
N LYS A 112 4.94 -1.78 -36.24
CA LYS A 112 3.61 -2.07 -36.80
C LYS A 112 3.40 -1.43 -38.18
N ALA A 113 3.79 -0.18 -38.36
CA ALA A 113 3.72 0.51 -39.65
C ALA A 113 4.58 -0.21 -40.71
N GLU A 114 5.79 -0.65 -40.33
CA GLU A 114 6.68 -1.40 -41.21
C GLU A 114 6.12 -2.79 -41.56
N VAL A 115 5.47 -3.49 -40.62
CA VAL A 115 4.79 -4.76 -40.90
C VAL A 115 3.63 -4.58 -41.89
N ILE A 116 2.86 -3.49 -41.79
CA ILE A 116 1.78 -3.18 -42.74
C ILE A 116 2.35 -2.91 -44.15
N ARG A 117 3.46 -2.16 -44.23
CA ARG A 117 4.17 -1.86 -45.48
C ARG A 117 4.74 -3.13 -46.13
N LEU A 118 5.32 -4.02 -45.34
CA LEU A 118 5.84 -5.30 -45.83
C LEU A 118 4.72 -6.24 -46.27
N ASN A 119 3.61 -6.32 -45.53
CA ASN A 119 2.43 -7.11 -45.92
C ASN A 119 1.83 -6.64 -47.25
N THR A 120 1.69 -5.33 -47.45
CA THR A 120 1.19 -4.78 -48.72
C THR A 120 2.17 -5.06 -49.87
N ARG A 121 3.48 -4.99 -49.62
CA ARG A 121 4.48 -5.36 -50.63
C ARG A 121 4.45 -6.85 -50.98
N VAL A 122 4.26 -7.72 -49.99
CA VAL A 122 4.13 -9.17 -50.20
C VAL A 122 2.87 -9.49 -51.00
N ALA A 123 1.73 -8.88 -50.67
CA ALA A 123 0.49 -9.06 -51.41
C ALA A 123 0.61 -8.63 -52.88
N GLU A 124 1.29 -7.51 -53.13
CA GLU A 124 1.55 -7.03 -54.50
C GLU A 124 2.47 -7.98 -55.28
N LEU A 125 3.53 -8.49 -54.65
CA LEU A 125 4.42 -9.47 -55.28
C LEU A 125 3.72 -10.81 -55.56
N GLN A 126 2.83 -11.24 -54.66
CA GLN A 126 1.98 -12.43 -54.88
C GLN A 126 1.04 -12.23 -56.06
N ARG A 127 0.39 -11.07 -56.16
CA ARG A 127 -0.46 -10.71 -57.30
C ARG A 127 0.33 -10.74 -58.62
N GLN A 128 1.56 -10.21 -58.62
CA GLN A 128 2.42 -10.24 -59.81
C GLN A 128 2.84 -11.66 -60.19
N SER A 129 3.18 -12.50 -59.21
CA SER A 129 3.46 -13.93 -59.44
C SER A 129 2.26 -14.66 -60.05
N GLU A 130 1.06 -14.36 -59.58
CA GLU A 130 -0.17 -15.00 -60.06
C GLU A 130 -0.54 -14.56 -61.49
N ILE A 131 -0.35 -13.28 -61.82
CA ILE A 131 -0.47 -12.76 -63.20
C ILE A 131 0.52 -13.46 -64.12
N GLN A 132 1.78 -13.58 -63.69
CA GLN A 132 2.80 -14.26 -64.47
C GLN A 132 2.46 -15.73 -64.67
N ARG A 133 2.05 -16.47 -63.62
CA ARG A 133 1.58 -17.87 -63.73
C ARG A 133 0.46 -18.05 -64.75
N LYS A 134 -0.51 -17.12 -64.79
CA LYS A 134 -1.59 -17.13 -65.80
C LYS A 134 -1.02 -16.94 -67.21
N GLN A 135 -0.11 -15.99 -67.40
CA GLN A 135 0.55 -15.78 -68.69
C GLN A 135 1.31 -17.03 -69.18
N TYR A 136 2.05 -17.73 -68.31
CA TYR A 136 2.70 -18.99 -68.72
C TYR A 136 1.69 -20.10 -69.06
N ALA A 137 0.59 -20.19 -68.32
CA ALA A 137 -0.44 -21.18 -68.60
C ALA A 137 -1.05 -20.96 -70.00
N ASP A 138 -1.29 -19.69 -70.36
CA ASP A 138 -1.77 -19.28 -71.68
C ASP A 138 -0.73 -19.56 -72.77
N ASP A 139 0.55 -19.26 -72.53
CA ASP A 139 1.64 -19.55 -73.48
C ASP A 139 1.84 -21.06 -73.70
N LEU A 140 1.74 -21.87 -72.64
CA LEU A 140 1.80 -23.33 -72.72
C LEU A 140 0.61 -23.90 -73.49
N ALA A 141 -0.59 -23.36 -73.27
CA ALA A 141 -1.78 -23.75 -74.03
C ALA A 141 -1.63 -23.43 -75.53
N LEU A 142 -1.04 -22.27 -75.86
CA LEU A 142 -0.74 -21.87 -77.24
C LEU A 142 0.28 -22.79 -77.91
N ILE A 143 1.35 -23.17 -77.20
CA ILE A 143 2.36 -24.12 -77.69
C ILE A 143 1.75 -25.50 -77.95
N ARG A 144 0.92 -26.01 -77.03
CA ARG A 144 0.22 -27.29 -77.17
C ARG A 144 -0.74 -27.29 -78.37
N SER A 145 -1.52 -26.22 -78.54
CA SER A 145 -2.42 -26.07 -79.70
C SER A 145 -1.65 -26.11 -81.03
N ARG A 146 -0.48 -25.45 -81.10
CA ARG A 146 0.36 -25.44 -82.30
C ARG A 146 1.08 -26.77 -82.55
N GLN A 147 1.48 -27.48 -81.50
CA GLN A 147 2.00 -28.85 -81.60
C GLN A 147 0.93 -29.82 -82.11
N GLN A 148 -0.31 -29.71 -81.64
CA GLN A 148 -1.43 -30.51 -82.12
C GLN A 148 -1.71 -30.26 -83.61
N THR A 149 -1.61 -29.02 -84.09
CA THR A 149 -1.76 -28.71 -85.53
C THR A 149 -0.58 -29.18 -86.40
N SER A 150 0.59 -29.45 -85.81
CA SER A 150 1.77 -29.95 -86.52
C SER A 150 1.83 -31.48 -86.59
N GLY A 151 0.84 -32.18 -86.02
CA GLY A 151 0.83 -33.63 -85.83
C GLY A 151 0.42 -34.43 -87.06
N ARG A 152 1.36 -34.69 -87.97
CA ARG A 152 1.34 -35.87 -88.85
C ARG A 152 2.74 -36.48 -88.98
N SER A 153 3.37 -36.80 -87.84
CA SER A 153 4.61 -37.61 -87.82
C SER A 153 4.74 -38.46 -86.54
N LYS A 154 4.42 -39.75 -86.71
CA LYS A 154 5.05 -40.99 -86.20
C LYS A 154 5.38 -41.14 -84.69
N SER A 155 4.43 -41.75 -83.98
CA SER A 155 4.54 -42.76 -82.88
C SER A 155 5.58 -42.55 -81.77
N ALA A 156 6.89 -42.55 -82.08
CA ALA A 156 7.94 -42.54 -81.06
C ALA A 156 7.99 -41.22 -80.25
N GLU A 157 7.68 -40.09 -80.88
CA GLU A 157 7.55 -38.80 -80.17
C GLU A 157 6.32 -38.76 -79.26
N LEU A 158 5.28 -39.52 -79.62
CA LEU A 158 4.03 -39.63 -78.85
C LEU A 158 4.23 -40.55 -77.65
N ASP A 159 4.99 -41.64 -77.81
CA ASP A 159 5.41 -42.53 -76.73
C ASP A 159 6.35 -41.81 -75.75
N ALA A 160 7.33 -41.04 -76.25
CA ALA A 160 8.20 -40.21 -75.41
C ALA A 160 7.43 -39.11 -74.67
N ALA A 161 6.42 -38.49 -75.30
CA ALA A 161 5.55 -37.52 -74.64
C ALA A 161 4.70 -38.20 -73.54
N ASN A 162 4.18 -39.40 -73.78
CA ASN A 162 3.42 -40.16 -72.77
C ASN A 162 4.29 -40.59 -71.58
N GLU A 163 5.54 -41.02 -71.80
CA GLU A 163 6.49 -41.31 -70.72
C GLU A 163 6.79 -40.06 -69.88
N LEU A 164 6.96 -38.91 -70.54
CA LEU A 164 7.23 -37.64 -69.86
C LEU A 164 6.00 -37.13 -69.07
N ILE A 165 4.79 -37.34 -69.59
CA ILE A 165 3.53 -37.09 -68.87
C ILE A 165 3.42 -38.01 -67.65
N THR A 166 3.77 -39.29 -67.78
CA THR A 166 3.72 -40.25 -66.68
C THR A 166 4.75 -39.90 -65.60
N TYR A 167 5.97 -39.55 -66.00
CA TYR A 167 7.02 -39.10 -65.10
C TYR A 167 6.64 -37.82 -64.35
N THR A 168 6.10 -36.81 -65.05
CA THR A 168 5.64 -35.57 -64.41
C THR A 168 4.40 -35.80 -63.53
N GLY A 169 3.50 -36.70 -63.91
CA GLY A 169 2.40 -37.16 -63.07
C GLY A 169 2.89 -37.78 -61.75
N ASN A 170 3.87 -38.68 -61.83
CA ASN A 170 4.48 -39.31 -60.65
C ASN A 170 5.20 -38.27 -59.76
N GLN A 171 5.89 -37.30 -60.34
CA GLN A 171 6.50 -36.20 -59.59
C GLN A 171 5.45 -35.31 -58.90
N MET A 172 4.34 -34.99 -59.57
CA MET A 172 3.26 -34.21 -58.96
C MET A 172 2.60 -34.96 -57.78
N VAL A 173 2.42 -36.28 -57.90
CA VAL A 173 1.90 -37.11 -56.79
C VAL A 173 2.89 -37.14 -55.62
N ALA A 174 4.19 -37.29 -55.88
CA ALA A 174 5.22 -37.24 -54.84
C ALA A 174 5.27 -35.86 -54.14
N LEU A 175 5.13 -34.78 -54.90
CA LEU A 175 5.07 -33.41 -54.35
C LEU A 175 3.79 -33.17 -53.56
N ALA A 176 2.65 -33.70 -53.99
CA ALA A 176 1.39 -33.64 -53.23
C ALA A 176 1.52 -34.39 -51.89
N ALA A 177 2.08 -35.60 -51.90
CA ALA A 177 2.33 -36.36 -50.67
C ALA A 177 3.31 -35.65 -49.72
N ALA A 178 4.37 -35.03 -50.25
CA ALA A 178 5.31 -34.23 -49.45
C ALA A 178 4.64 -32.98 -48.85
N ARG A 179 3.77 -32.31 -49.62
CA ARG A 179 2.96 -31.18 -49.14
C ARG A 179 2.04 -31.63 -48.00
N ASP A 180 1.32 -32.73 -48.16
CA ASP A 180 0.38 -33.21 -47.14
C ASP A 180 1.10 -33.61 -45.85
N SER A 181 2.29 -34.22 -45.97
CA SER A 181 3.17 -34.52 -44.82
C SER A 181 3.61 -33.25 -44.08
N LEU A 182 3.99 -32.20 -44.81
CA LEU A 182 4.35 -30.91 -44.23
C LEU A 182 3.13 -30.23 -43.58
N GLN A 183 1.95 -30.32 -44.19
CA GLN A 183 0.71 -29.79 -43.64
C GLN A 183 0.35 -30.49 -42.32
N GLN A 184 0.48 -31.82 -42.25
CA GLN A 184 0.26 -32.57 -41.00
C GLN A 184 1.24 -32.15 -39.91
N ARG A 185 2.52 -31.97 -40.24
CA ARG A 185 3.52 -31.47 -39.29
C ARG A 185 3.20 -30.06 -38.80
N LEU A 186 2.74 -29.17 -39.67
CA LEU A 186 2.32 -27.83 -39.30
C LEU A 186 1.19 -27.88 -38.28
N ASN A 187 0.12 -28.64 -38.56
CA ASN A 187 -1.02 -28.78 -37.66
C ASN A 187 -0.63 -29.36 -36.29
N LEU A 188 0.30 -30.32 -36.25
CA LEU A 188 0.83 -30.86 -34.99
C LEU A 188 1.58 -29.80 -34.19
N VAL A 189 2.41 -28.98 -34.85
CA VAL A 189 3.13 -27.90 -34.18
C VAL A 189 2.18 -26.83 -33.68
N GLU A 190 1.16 -26.47 -34.46
CA GLU A 190 0.13 -25.50 -34.05
C GLU A 190 -0.63 -25.98 -32.81
N THR A 191 -1.16 -27.21 -32.85
CA THR A 191 -1.88 -27.80 -31.69
C THR A 191 -1.00 -27.95 -30.44
N GLU A 192 0.27 -28.34 -30.60
CA GLU A 192 1.20 -28.43 -29.47
C GLU A 192 1.55 -27.04 -28.91
N SER A 193 1.67 -26.02 -29.77
CA SER A 193 1.92 -24.64 -29.36
C SER A 193 0.73 -24.06 -28.58
N GLU A 194 -0.50 -24.28 -29.05
CA GLU A 194 -1.72 -23.88 -28.34
C GLU A 194 -1.82 -24.55 -26.97
N ARG A 195 -1.51 -25.85 -26.91
CA ARG A 195 -1.48 -26.59 -25.64
C ARG A 195 -0.48 -26.00 -24.65
N ARG A 196 0.73 -25.66 -25.11
CA ARG A 196 1.77 -25.05 -24.27
C ARG A 196 1.36 -23.66 -23.76
N VAL A 197 0.70 -22.86 -24.60
CA VAL A 197 0.18 -21.54 -24.21
C VAL A 197 -0.88 -21.69 -23.10
N LEU A 198 -1.84 -22.59 -23.27
CA LEU A 198 -2.86 -22.87 -22.26
C LEU A 198 -2.25 -23.35 -20.93
N GLU A 199 -1.27 -24.27 -20.99
CA GLU A 199 -0.55 -24.73 -19.79
C GLU A 199 0.24 -23.59 -19.10
N GLU A 200 0.81 -22.66 -19.85
CA GLU A 200 1.47 -21.47 -19.27
C GLU A 200 0.46 -20.51 -18.64
N GLU A 201 -0.69 -20.28 -19.28
CA GLU A 201 -1.76 -19.44 -18.73
C GLU A 201 -2.29 -20.02 -17.42
N ASP A 202 -2.53 -21.33 -17.36
CA ASP A 202 -2.94 -22.02 -16.13
C ASP A 202 -1.90 -21.88 -15.02
N LYS A 203 -0.61 -21.97 -15.34
CA LYS A 203 0.48 -21.73 -14.39
C LYS A 203 0.49 -20.29 -13.89
N ARG A 204 0.26 -19.31 -14.76
CA ARG A 204 0.14 -17.88 -14.39
C ARG A 204 -1.07 -17.64 -13.49
N HIS A 205 -2.23 -18.22 -13.79
CA HIS A 205 -3.41 -18.13 -12.94
C HIS A 205 -3.22 -18.80 -11.58
N ALA A 206 -2.53 -19.94 -11.53
CA ALA A 206 -2.18 -20.59 -10.27
C ALA A 206 -1.21 -19.73 -9.44
N ALA A 207 -0.23 -19.09 -10.07
CA ALA A 207 0.70 -18.18 -9.41
C ALA A 207 -0.03 -16.92 -8.87
N ASN A 208 -0.93 -16.33 -9.64
CA ASN A 208 -1.75 -15.19 -9.20
C ASN A 208 -2.62 -15.55 -7.99
N ARG A 209 -3.31 -16.70 -8.01
CA ARG A 209 -4.09 -17.15 -6.85
C ARG A 209 -3.24 -17.33 -5.58
N ARG A 210 -2.00 -17.81 -5.71
CA ARG A 210 -1.06 -17.89 -4.59
C ARG A 210 -0.61 -16.51 -4.12
N ALA A 211 -0.33 -15.60 -5.06
CA ALA A 211 0.04 -14.22 -4.74
C ALA A 211 -1.10 -13.51 -3.98
N ASP A 212 -2.34 -13.63 -4.45
CA ASP A 212 -3.53 -13.08 -3.79
C ASP A 212 -3.69 -13.64 -2.37
N GLY A 213 -3.50 -14.95 -2.19
CA GLY A 213 -3.47 -15.58 -0.87
C GLY A 213 -2.39 -15.01 0.04
N ASN A 214 -1.18 -14.79 -0.48
CA ASN A 214 -0.09 -14.17 0.28
C ASN A 214 -0.38 -12.70 0.62
N TYR A 215 -0.98 -11.94 -0.28
CA TYR A 215 -1.40 -10.56 0.01
C TYR A 215 -2.50 -10.51 1.08
N ALA A 216 -3.45 -11.45 1.07
CA ALA A 216 -4.46 -11.57 2.10
C ALA A 216 -3.84 -11.90 3.47
N LEU A 217 -2.90 -12.85 3.53
CA LEU A 217 -2.15 -13.17 4.75
C LEU A 217 -1.33 -11.99 5.26
N LEU A 218 -0.67 -11.26 4.37
CA LEU A 218 0.07 -10.04 4.73
C LEU A 218 -0.87 -8.95 5.28
N GLY A 219 -2.08 -8.82 4.71
CA GLY A 219 -3.13 -7.95 5.23
C GLY A 219 -3.52 -8.31 6.66
N GLN A 220 -3.82 -9.59 6.91
CA GLN A 220 -4.13 -10.09 8.26
C GLN A 220 -2.97 -9.86 9.24
N GLN A 221 -1.72 -10.09 8.82
CA GLN A 221 -0.55 -9.87 9.66
C GLN A 221 -0.37 -8.38 10.02
N LYS A 222 -0.62 -7.47 9.08
CA LYS A 222 -0.59 -6.02 9.35
C LYS A 222 -1.69 -5.61 10.33
N GLU A 223 -2.89 -6.16 10.19
CA GLU A 223 -4.00 -5.88 11.08
C GLU A 223 -3.74 -6.38 12.50
N LEU A 224 -3.27 -7.63 12.65
CA LEU A 224 -2.84 -8.19 13.95
C LEU A 224 -1.72 -7.36 14.59
N THR A 225 -0.76 -6.91 13.80
CA THR A 225 0.33 -6.05 14.30
C THR A 225 -0.20 -4.69 14.76
N ALA A 226 -1.16 -4.10 14.03
CA ALA A 226 -1.80 -2.86 14.41
C ALA A 226 -2.62 -3.02 15.70
N GLU A 227 -3.36 -4.12 15.85
CA GLU A 227 -4.12 -4.45 17.05
C GLU A 227 -3.21 -4.66 18.26
N ALA A 228 -2.12 -5.42 18.09
CA ALA A 228 -1.11 -5.59 19.13
C ALA A 228 -0.50 -4.25 19.58
N ASN A 229 -0.17 -3.36 18.63
CA ASN A 229 0.34 -2.03 18.93
C ASN A 229 -0.68 -1.13 19.65
N ARG A 230 -1.97 -1.21 19.29
CA ARG A 230 -3.05 -0.54 20.05
C ARG A 230 -3.09 -1.05 21.49
N LYS A 231 -3.03 -2.37 21.69
CA LYS A 231 -3.05 -2.99 23.02
C LYS A 231 -1.82 -2.62 23.85
N ILE A 232 -0.63 -2.62 23.25
CA ILE A 232 0.61 -2.14 23.91
C ILE A 232 0.47 -0.67 24.32
N THR A 233 -0.13 0.16 23.48
CA THR A 233 -0.34 1.59 23.78
C THR A 233 -1.32 1.77 24.94
N GLN A 234 -2.41 1.01 24.96
CA GLN A 234 -3.36 0.97 26.08
C GLN A 234 -2.69 0.51 27.38
N LEU A 235 -1.91 -0.57 27.34
CA LEU A 235 -1.18 -1.08 28.51
C LEU A 235 -0.13 -0.09 29.02
N ARG A 236 0.54 0.65 28.14
CA ARG A 236 1.46 1.73 28.53
C ARG A 236 0.72 2.90 29.18
N ALA A 237 -0.47 3.23 28.71
CA ALA A 237 -1.29 4.28 29.31
C ALA A 237 -1.81 3.86 30.70
N SER A 238 -2.29 2.62 30.86
CA SER A 238 -2.73 2.10 32.15
C SER A 238 -1.58 2.01 33.15
N LEU A 239 -0.40 1.54 32.73
CA LEU A 239 0.78 1.48 33.59
C LEU A 239 1.18 2.87 34.13
N LYS A 240 1.16 3.90 33.27
CA LYS A 240 1.44 5.28 33.71
C LYS A 240 0.41 5.79 34.73
N LEU A 241 -0.84 5.39 34.60
CA LEU A 241 -1.90 5.76 35.53
C LEU A 241 -1.69 5.07 36.88
N GLU A 242 -1.39 3.77 36.89
CA GLU A 242 -1.02 3.03 38.12
C GLU A 242 0.25 3.61 38.78
N GLU A 243 1.26 4.00 37.99
CA GLU A 243 2.46 4.66 38.52
C GLU A 243 2.13 6.01 39.18
N PHE A 244 1.24 6.79 38.58
CA PHE A 244 0.78 8.06 39.15
C PHE A 244 -0.03 7.84 40.44
N GLU A 245 -0.96 6.89 40.45
CA GLU A 245 -1.72 6.51 41.66
C GLU A 245 -0.78 6.02 42.77
N GLY A 246 0.23 5.21 42.43
CA GLY A 246 1.26 4.75 43.36
C GLY A 246 2.10 5.90 43.92
N GLN A 247 2.43 6.91 43.12
CA GLN A 247 3.10 8.12 43.59
C GLN A 247 2.18 8.95 44.50
N SER A 248 0.92 9.13 44.12
CA SER A 248 -0.07 9.82 44.94
C SER A 248 -0.21 9.17 46.31
N ALA A 249 -0.39 7.84 46.36
CA ALA A 249 -0.46 7.08 47.61
C ALA A 249 0.81 7.22 48.46
N LYS A 250 2.01 7.25 47.86
CA LYS A 250 3.26 7.53 48.58
C LYS A 250 3.26 8.94 49.21
N THR A 251 2.75 9.94 48.51
CA THR A 251 2.65 11.30 49.07
C THR A 251 1.62 11.40 50.19
N GLU A 252 0.48 10.72 50.07
CA GLU A 252 -0.54 10.69 51.11
C GLU A 252 -0.07 9.94 52.35
N THR A 253 0.55 8.77 52.17
CA THR A 253 1.14 8.02 53.30
C THR A 253 2.24 8.79 54.01
N ALA A 254 3.05 9.58 53.30
CA ALA A 254 4.03 10.47 53.90
C ALA A 254 3.37 11.59 54.73
N LYS A 255 2.27 12.19 54.23
CA LYS A 255 1.49 13.19 54.99
C LYS A 255 0.88 12.59 56.25
N LEU A 256 0.26 11.41 56.15
CA LEU A 256 -0.34 10.71 57.30
C LEU A 256 0.72 10.35 58.34
N LYS A 257 1.89 9.84 57.92
CA LYS A 257 3.02 9.58 58.84
C LYS A 257 3.47 10.83 59.58
N LYS A 258 3.53 11.97 58.89
CA LYS A 258 3.87 13.26 59.52
C LYS A 258 2.83 13.66 60.57
N GLN A 259 1.54 13.54 60.24
CA GLN A 259 0.46 13.83 61.19
C GLN A 259 0.47 12.90 62.41
N ILE A 260 0.76 11.61 62.21
CA ILE A 260 0.91 10.66 63.32
C ILE A 260 2.06 11.07 64.23
N ALA A 261 3.23 11.42 63.66
CA ALA A 261 4.37 11.88 64.45
C ALA A 261 4.04 13.18 65.23
N GLU A 262 3.36 14.14 64.60
CA GLU A 262 2.91 15.37 65.27
C GLU A 262 1.94 15.07 66.44
N LEU A 263 1.02 14.12 66.26
CA LEU A 263 0.10 13.68 67.31
C LEU A 263 0.82 12.89 68.42
N GLU A 264 1.81 12.07 68.09
CA GLU A 264 2.64 11.34 69.06
C GLU A 264 3.46 12.31 69.93
N ASP A 265 4.05 13.34 69.32
CA ASP A 265 4.77 14.41 70.02
C ASP A 265 3.83 15.20 70.93
N GLU A 266 2.64 15.58 70.44
CA GLU A 266 1.64 16.29 71.24
C GLU A 266 1.13 15.44 72.41
N ASN A 267 0.88 14.15 72.19
CA ASN A 267 0.46 13.23 73.24
C ASN A 267 1.56 13.03 74.28
N SER A 268 2.83 12.99 73.86
CA SER A 268 3.99 12.94 74.76
C SER A 268 4.07 14.20 75.62
N ARG A 269 3.89 15.38 75.02
CA ARG A 269 3.83 16.67 75.75
C ARG A 269 2.69 16.70 76.77
N LEU A 270 1.49 16.27 76.37
CA LEU A 270 0.34 16.20 77.27
C LEU A 270 0.54 15.19 78.40
N ALA A 271 1.22 14.06 78.15
CA ALA A 271 1.56 13.08 79.17
C ALA A 271 2.56 13.65 80.20
N GLU A 272 3.55 14.42 79.76
CA GLU A 272 4.46 15.14 80.65
C GLU A 272 3.75 16.23 81.46
N GLU A 273 2.87 17.01 80.83
CA GLU A 273 2.06 18.02 81.51
C GLU A 273 1.13 17.40 82.55
N ALA A 274 0.48 16.28 82.22
CA ALA A 274 -0.32 15.52 83.17
C ALA A 274 0.51 15.03 84.36
N ARG A 275 1.73 14.52 84.12
CA ARG A 275 2.64 14.10 85.19
C ARG A 275 3.05 15.25 86.09
N ASN A 276 3.41 16.40 85.53
CA ASN A 276 3.75 17.60 86.30
C ASN A 276 2.56 18.05 87.17
N ASN A 277 1.34 18.02 86.61
CA ASN A 277 0.12 18.34 87.36
C ASN A 277 -0.11 17.35 88.52
N TYR A 278 0.14 16.05 88.32
CA TYR A 278 0.08 15.06 89.40
C TYR A 278 1.10 15.35 90.51
N ASP A 279 2.35 15.66 90.15
CA ASP A 279 3.41 16.01 91.10
C ASP A 279 3.04 17.29 91.89
N ASP A 280 2.45 18.28 91.23
CA ASP A 280 1.97 19.52 91.87
C ASP A 280 0.77 19.27 92.79
N CYS A 281 -0.17 18.40 92.41
CA CYS A 281 -1.24 17.94 93.29
C CYS A 281 -0.68 17.23 94.53
N GLU A 282 0.34 16.39 94.39
CA GLU A 282 0.99 15.71 95.53
C GLU A 282 1.70 16.72 96.45
N ARG A 283 2.39 17.72 95.89
CA ARG A 283 3.00 18.82 96.66
C ARG A 283 1.94 19.62 97.44
N LEU A 284 0.83 19.96 96.79
CA LEU A 284 -0.28 20.66 97.43
C LEU A 284 -0.92 19.82 98.53
N SER A 285 -1.11 18.52 98.32
CA SER A 285 -1.60 17.59 99.35
C SER A 285 -0.66 17.55 100.55
N ASN A 286 0.64 17.43 100.33
CA ASN A 286 1.65 17.45 101.38
C ASN A 286 1.68 18.79 102.14
N ALA A 287 1.47 19.92 101.44
CA ALA A 287 1.38 21.23 102.05
C ALA A 287 0.10 21.36 102.91
N LEU A 288 -1.02 20.84 102.42
CA LEU A 288 -2.28 20.78 103.17
C LEU A 288 -2.12 19.94 104.45
N ASP A 289 -1.52 18.76 104.36
CA ASP A 289 -1.26 17.90 105.54
C ASP A 289 -0.33 18.57 106.57
N ARG A 290 0.62 19.40 106.12
CA ARG A 290 1.47 20.21 107.01
C ARG A 290 0.66 21.29 107.70
N ILE A 291 -0.15 22.02 106.93
CA ILE A 291 -1.03 23.08 107.44
C ILE A 291 -2.02 22.50 108.46
N ASP A 292 -2.63 21.35 108.19
CA ASP A 292 -3.55 20.68 109.13
C ASP A 292 -2.85 20.29 110.44
N ARG A 293 -1.61 19.80 110.37
CA ARG A 293 -0.78 19.53 111.56
C ARG A 293 -0.45 20.81 112.34
N GLU A 294 -0.13 21.90 111.64
CA GLU A 294 0.10 23.20 112.27
C GLU A 294 -1.18 23.72 112.94
N PHE A 295 -2.33 23.64 112.28
CA PHE A 295 -3.63 24.01 112.84
C PHE A 295 -3.97 23.18 114.08
N ALA A 296 -3.73 21.87 114.06
CA ALA A 296 -3.90 21.02 115.23
C ALA A 296 -2.99 21.45 116.39
N ALA A 297 -1.71 21.74 116.11
CA ALA A 297 -0.77 22.24 117.12
C ALA A 297 -1.17 23.62 117.68
N TYR A 298 -1.69 24.51 116.84
CA TYR A 298 -2.25 25.79 117.27
C TYR A 298 -3.49 25.61 118.15
N LYS A 299 -4.37 24.66 117.81
CA LYS A 299 -5.54 24.32 118.60
C LYS A 299 -5.15 23.77 119.97
N ASP A 300 -4.19 22.85 120.05
CA ASP A 300 -3.65 22.32 121.31
C ASP A 300 -3.00 23.42 122.16
N LYS A 301 -2.21 24.32 121.55
CA LYS A 301 -1.65 25.48 122.26
C LYS A 301 -2.76 26.38 122.81
N LYS A 302 -3.80 26.65 122.02
CA LYS A 302 -4.96 27.43 122.45
C LYS A 302 -5.66 26.77 123.63
N GLU A 303 -5.89 25.45 123.58
CA GLU A 303 -6.52 24.70 124.66
C GLU A 303 -5.68 24.74 125.95
N ARG A 304 -4.34 24.61 125.83
CA ARG A 304 -3.42 24.79 126.96
C ARG A 304 -3.49 26.20 127.55
N PHE A 305 -3.53 27.24 126.72
CA PHE A 305 -3.70 28.62 127.20
C PHE A 305 -5.04 28.82 127.91
N THR A 306 -6.14 28.27 127.39
CA THR A 306 -7.44 28.35 128.07
C THR A 306 -7.46 27.62 129.41
N GLY A 307 -6.80 26.46 129.52
CA GLY A 307 -6.61 25.75 130.78
C GLY A 307 -5.75 26.52 131.79
N TRP A 308 -4.70 27.19 131.31
CA TRP A 308 -3.82 28.02 132.14
C TRP A 308 -4.50 29.27 132.69
N ILE A 309 -5.51 29.81 131.98
CA ILE A 309 -6.29 30.95 132.46
C ILE A 309 -7.38 30.51 133.44
N HIS A 310 -8.02 29.36 133.21
CA HIS A 310 -9.12 28.89 134.07
C HIS A 310 -8.65 28.36 135.43
N VAL A 311 -7.48 27.73 135.52
CA VAL A 311 -6.99 27.11 136.77
C VAL A 311 -6.67 28.16 137.87
N PRO A 312 -5.93 29.25 137.60
CA PRO A 312 -5.70 30.30 138.61
C PRO A 312 -6.96 31.10 138.96
N GLY A 313 -7.87 31.33 137.99
CA GLY A 313 -9.14 32.02 138.23
C GLY A 313 -10.09 31.25 139.15
N ALA A 314 -10.16 29.93 138.99
CA ALA A 314 -10.93 29.05 139.88
C ALA A 314 -10.28 28.93 141.29
N MET A 315 -8.95 28.91 141.37
CA MET A 315 -8.26 28.87 142.67
C MET A 315 -8.35 30.19 143.45
N MET A 316 -8.32 31.34 142.78
CA MET A 316 -8.50 32.64 143.45
C MET A 316 -9.94 32.85 143.96
N SER A 317 -10.95 32.39 143.23
CA SER A 317 -12.35 32.46 143.70
C SER A 317 -12.61 31.54 144.89
N LEU A 318 -12.01 30.34 144.92
CA LEU A 318 -12.03 29.44 146.08
C LEU A 318 -11.27 30.03 147.29
N ALA A 319 -10.13 30.68 147.07
CA ALA A 319 -9.34 31.30 148.16
C ALA A 319 -10.05 32.52 148.78
N VAL A 320 -10.72 33.35 147.97
CA VAL A 320 -11.52 34.49 148.46
C VAL A 320 -12.77 34.00 149.22
N ALA A 321 -13.45 32.95 148.74
CA ALA A 321 -14.56 32.35 149.46
C ALA A 321 -14.13 31.72 150.80
N GLY A 322 -12.95 31.11 150.85
CA GLY A 322 -12.36 30.58 152.09
C GLY A 322 -11.98 31.65 153.11
N LEU A 323 -11.49 32.81 152.66
CA LEU A 323 -11.16 33.93 153.55
C LEU A 323 -12.41 34.56 154.19
N VAL A 324 -13.52 34.63 153.43
CA VAL A 324 -14.81 35.16 153.89
C VAL A 324 -15.50 34.24 154.90
N MET A 325 -15.29 32.93 154.82
CA MET A 325 -15.95 31.96 155.71
C MET A 325 -15.16 31.65 157.00
N TYR A 326 -13.89 32.05 157.12
CA TYR A 326 -13.00 31.61 158.22
C TYR A 326 -12.51 32.73 159.15
N SER A 327 -12.97 33.97 158.99
CA SER A 327 -12.57 35.11 159.83
C SER A 327 -13.68 35.48 160.84
N ASP A 328 -13.70 34.74 161.96
CA ASP A 328 -14.56 34.98 163.12
C ASP A 328 -13.72 35.56 164.27
N ALA A 329 -13.27 36.81 164.16
CA ALA A 329 -12.70 37.57 165.28
C ALA A 329 -12.59 39.09 165.00
N GLN A 330 -13.49 39.82 165.67
CA GLN A 330 -13.51 41.27 165.97
C GLN A 330 -13.93 42.29 164.88
N PRO A 331 -15.01 43.08 165.15
CA PRO A 331 -15.56 44.08 164.23
C PRO A 331 -14.91 45.45 164.47
N GLY A 332 -14.40 46.09 163.42
CA GLY A 332 -13.93 47.48 163.56
C GLY A 332 -13.32 48.14 162.32
N HIS A 333 -12.73 47.37 161.39
CA HIS A 333 -11.98 47.97 160.27
C HIS A 333 -12.11 47.27 158.90
N LEU A 334 -13.11 46.40 158.71
CA LEU A 334 -13.23 45.55 157.52
C LEU A 334 -14.12 46.08 156.37
N LEU A 335 -14.93 47.13 156.61
CA LEU A 335 -15.90 47.60 155.59
C LEU A 335 -15.30 48.48 154.48
N ASP A 336 -14.16 49.14 154.71
CA ASP A 336 -13.53 50.00 153.70
C ASP A 336 -12.53 49.27 152.78
N SER A 337 -12.12 48.04 153.11
CA SER A 337 -11.17 47.25 152.30
C SER A 337 -11.81 46.14 151.46
N LEU A 338 -13.11 45.88 151.63
CA LEU A 338 -13.82 44.77 150.99
C LEU A 338 -14.54 45.17 149.69
N THR A 339 -14.87 46.44 149.50
CA THR A 339 -15.49 46.98 148.28
C THR A 339 -14.62 46.82 147.02
N PRO A 340 -13.29 47.08 147.04
CA PRO A 340 -12.43 46.84 145.88
C PRO A 340 -12.29 45.35 145.54
N ALA A 341 -12.27 44.48 146.54
CA ALA A 341 -12.08 43.04 146.35
C ALA A 341 -13.32 42.35 145.76
N VAL A 342 -14.52 42.76 146.19
CA VAL A 342 -15.79 42.26 145.62
C VAL A 342 -16.02 42.82 144.21
N LEU A 343 -15.62 44.06 143.93
CA LEU A 343 -15.61 44.62 142.57
C LEU A 343 -14.63 43.88 141.65
N LEU A 344 -13.41 43.58 142.11
CA LEU A 344 -12.46 42.78 141.34
C LEU A 344 -12.97 41.35 141.11
N GLY A 345 -13.56 40.72 142.12
CA GLY A 345 -14.16 39.39 141.99
C GLY A 345 -15.30 39.33 140.97
N SER A 346 -16.20 40.33 141.00
CA SER A 346 -17.31 40.42 140.04
C SER A 346 -16.86 40.77 138.61
N VAL A 347 -15.84 41.62 138.46
CA VAL A 347 -15.24 41.94 137.15
C VAL A 347 -14.53 40.73 136.55
N VAL A 348 -13.78 39.98 137.35
CA VAL A 348 -13.10 38.74 136.89
C VAL A 348 -14.11 37.65 136.55
N TYR A 349 -15.20 37.52 137.32
CA TYR A 349 -16.29 36.59 137.01
C TYR A 349 -17.00 36.97 135.69
N ALA A 350 -17.32 38.26 135.49
CA ALA A 350 -17.95 38.75 134.27
C ALA A 350 -17.06 38.58 133.02
N LEU A 351 -15.75 38.85 133.14
CA LEU A 351 -14.78 38.63 132.05
C LEU A 351 -14.62 37.14 131.71
N SER A 352 -14.61 36.27 132.72
CA SER A 352 -14.53 34.82 132.51
C SER A 352 -15.77 34.28 131.80
N HIS A 353 -16.97 34.78 132.15
CA HIS A 353 -18.22 34.42 131.48
C HIS A 353 -18.29 34.94 130.03
N MET A 354 -17.79 36.15 129.76
CA MET A 354 -17.72 36.68 128.39
C MET A 354 -16.78 35.87 127.50
N ILE A 355 -15.62 35.45 128.01
CA ILE A 355 -14.66 34.62 127.26
C ILE A 355 -15.25 33.22 126.97
N ALA A 356 -15.98 32.63 127.93
CA ALA A 356 -16.68 31.36 127.73
C ALA A 356 -17.78 31.46 126.65
N MET A 357 -18.55 32.55 126.62
CA MET A 357 -19.59 32.78 125.60
C MET A 357 -19.00 32.98 124.19
N ILE A 358 -17.90 33.73 124.06
CA ILE A 358 -17.22 33.95 122.76
C ILE A 358 -16.59 32.65 122.22
N THR A 359 -16.16 31.75 123.11
CA THR A 359 -15.56 30.47 122.72
C THR A 359 -16.59 29.38 122.40
N SER A 360 -17.77 29.44 123.01
CA SER A 360 -18.92 28.58 122.70
C SER A 360 -19.62 28.96 121.37
N GLY A 361 -19.62 30.25 120.99
CA GLY A 361 -20.27 30.73 119.77
C GLY A 361 -19.54 30.47 118.44
N ARG A 362 -18.41 29.75 118.46
CA ARG A 362 -17.58 29.43 117.28
C ARG A 362 -17.67 27.97 116.83
N LYS A 363 -18.76 27.29 117.21
CA LYS A 363 -19.22 26.02 116.64
C LYS A 363 -20.65 26.23 116.10
N ALA A 364 -20.73 26.88 114.96
CA ALA A 364 -21.85 26.84 114.01
C ALA A 364 -21.25 26.89 112.61
#